data_AF-A0AA41YRN1-F1
#
_entry.id   AF-A0AA41YRN1-F1
#
_cell.length_a   1.000
_cell.length_b   1.000
_cell.length_c   1.000
_cell.angle_alpha   90.00
_cell.angle_beta   90.00
_cell.angle_gamma   90.00
#
_symmetry.space_group_name_H-M   'P 1'
#
loop_
_entity.id
_entity.type
_entity.pdbx_description
1 polymer ?
#
loop_
_entity_poly.entity_id
_entity_poly.type
_entity_poly.pdbx_seq_one_letter_code
_entity_poly.pdbx_strand_id
1 'polypeptide(L)'
;MQAVLQAHVDNAISKTIHVPAETPFEAFAGVYERAYEKGLKGCTTFRPAAGVEAVLGPVAERAAPCGADASLKRIARAAESR
;
A
#
# COMPACT_ATOMS: atom_id res chain seq x y z
N MET A 1 4.65 10.28 10.54
CA MET A 1 3.62 10.84 11.44
C MET A 1 2.93 9.77 12.28
N GLN A 2 2.24 8.79 11.69
CA GLN A 2 1.49 7.77 12.45
C GLN A 2 2.30 7.07 13.56
N ALA A 3 3.54 6.66 13.27
CA ALA A 3 4.43 6.05 14.25
C ALA A 3 4.65 6.90 15.52
N VAL A 4 4.82 8.21 15.36
CA VAL A 4 5.08 9.13 16.47
C VAL A 4 3.86 9.25 17.36
N LEU A 5 2.67 9.35 16.76
CA LEU A 5 1.41 9.44 17.50
C LEU A 5 1.02 8.10 18.15
N GLN A 6 1.39 6.97 17.56
CA GLN A 6 1.00 5.65 18.06
C GLN A 6 1.49 5.36 19.49
N ALA A 7 2.61 5.96 19.91
CA ALA A 7 3.15 5.84 21.27
C ALA A 7 2.26 6.50 22.34
N HIS A 8 1.35 7.38 21.94
CA HIS A 8 0.43 8.11 22.84
C HIS A 8 -1.02 7.65 22.70
N VAL A 9 -1.28 6.60 21.92
CA VAL A 9 -2.62 6.04 21.70
C VAL A 9 -2.63 4.59 22.17
N ASP A 10 -3.51 4.28 23.11
CA ASP A 10 -3.76 2.95 23.68
C ASP A 10 -4.39 1.98 22.66
N ASN A 11 -5.22 2.51 21.77
CA ASN A 11 -5.85 1.81 20.65
C ASN A 11 -5.05 1.94 19.34
N ALA A 12 -5.61 1.42 18.24
CA ALA A 12 -5.03 1.55 16.90
C ALA A 12 -5.46 2.87 16.23
N ILE A 13 -4.56 3.45 15.43
CA ILE A 13 -4.86 4.64 14.61
C ILE A 13 -5.35 4.19 13.23
N SER A 14 -6.59 4.55 12.87
CA SER A 14 -7.10 4.37 11.50
C SER A 14 -6.52 5.44 10.59
N LYS A 15 -5.49 5.10 9.82
CA LYS A 15 -4.84 6.02 8.89
C LYS A 15 -4.49 5.32 7.56
N THR A 16 -4.90 5.97 6.47
CA THR A 16 -4.51 5.60 5.11
C THR A 16 -3.23 6.31 4.67
N ILE A 17 -2.26 5.53 4.21
CA ILE A 17 -1.02 5.94 3.54
C ILE A 17 -1.27 5.89 2.04
N HIS A 18 -1.24 7.04 1.37
CA HIS A 18 -1.37 7.10 -0.09
C HIS A 18 -0.04 6.70 -0.72
N VAL A 19 -0.07 5.75 -1.65
CA VAL A 19 1.09 5.23 -2.37
C VAL A 19 0.89 5.48 -3.86
N PRO A 20 1.88 6.08 -4.56
CA PRO A 20 1.80 6.27 -6.02
C PRO A 20 1.63 4.96 -6.79
N ALA A 21 0.93 4.99 -7.92
CA ALA A 21 0.60 3.81 -8.72
C ALA A 21 1.86 3.13 -9.29
N GLU A 22 2.86 3.93 -9.65
CA GLU A 22 4.16 3.58 -10.21
C GLU A 22 5.15 3.02 -9.17
N THR A 23 4.78 2.97 -7.89
CA THR A 23 5.66 2.45 -6.83
C THR A 23 5.97 0.97 -7.09
N PRO A 24 7.26 0.57 -7.19
CA PRO A 24 7.66 -0.82 -7.35
C PRO A 24 7.20 -1.68 -6.17
N PHE A 25 6.99 -2.98 -6.41
CA PHE A 25 6.50 -3.90 -5.38
C PHE A 25 7.37 -3.90 -4.12
N GLU A 26 8.70 -3.98 -4.25
CA GLU A 26 9.62 -4.00 -3.11
C GLU A 26 9.52 -2.73 -2.26
N ALA A 27 9.41 -1.56 -2.91
CA ALA A 27 9.22 -0.30 -2.21
C ALA A 27 7.86 -0.22 -1.51
N PHE A 28 6.82 -0.83 -2.09
CA PHE A 28 5.50 -0.97 -1.49
C PHE A 28 5.51 -1.92 -0.28
N ALA A 29 6.13 -3.10 -0.41
CA ALA A 29 6.30 -4.05 0.69
C ALA A 29 7.04 -3.42 1.88
N GLY A 30 8.09 -2.65 1.59
CA GLY A 30 8.84 -1.90 2.60
C GLY A 30 8.01 -0.88 3.39
N VAL A 31 6.81 -0.49 2.95
CA VAL A 31 5.88 0.31 3.79
C VAL A 31 5.42 -0.49 5.01
N TYR A 32 5.07 -1.77 4.81
CA TYR A 32 4.60 -2.63 5.88
C TYR A 32 5.74 -3.06 6.81
N GLU A 33 6.92 -3.35 6.25
CA GLU A 33 8.13 -3.67 7.04
C GLU A 33 8.47 -2.51 7.99
N ARG A 34 8.54 -1.28 7.46
CA ARG A 34 8.78 -0.08 8.29
C ARG A 34 7.66 0.19 9.31
N ALA A 35 6.41 -0.15 8.99
CA ALA A 35 5.31 -0.03 9.94
C ALA A 35 5.48 -1.01 11.10
N TYR A 36 5.86 -2.24 10.81
CA TYR A 36 6.14 -3.27 11.81
C TYR A 36 7.34 -2.90 12.70
N GLU A 37 8.47 -2.52 12.09
CA GLU A 37 9.68 -2.08 12.82
C GLU A 37 9.42 -0.90 13.76
N LYS A 38 8.47 -0.02 13.40
CA LYS A 38 8.08 1.14 14.20
C LYS A 38 6.98 0.85 15.24
N GLY A 39 6.59 -0.42 15.41
CA GLY A 39 5.59 -0.84 16.39
C GLY A 39 4.19 -0.31 16.11
N LEU A 40 3.82 -0.09 14.84
CA LEU A 40 2.46 0.29 14.51
C LEU A 40 1.52 -0.88 14.77
N LYS A 41 0.36 -0.59 15.37
CA LYS A 41 -0.70 -1.58 15.59
C LYS A 41 -1.45 -1.95 14.30
N GLY A 42 -1.21 -1.20 13.23
CA GLY A 42 -1.74 -1.43 11.89
C GLY A 42 -1.52 -0.22 10.98
N CYS A 43 -1.65 -0.41 9.67
CA CYS A 43 -1.68 0.66 8.69
C CYS A 43 -2.52 0.25 7.47
N THR A 44 -3.20 1.21 6.87
CA THR A 44 -3.95 1.02 5.63
C THR A 44 -3.21 1.73 4.50
N THR A 45 -3.11 1.11 3.33
CA THR A 45 -2.50 1.73 2.14
C THR A 45 -3.56 1.93 1.05
N PHE A 46 -3.51 3.07 0.38
CA PHE A 46 -4.27 3.30 -0.86
C PHE A 46 -3.29 3.50 -2.01
N ARG A 47 -3.33 2.58 -2.98
CA ARG A 47 -2.58 2.66 -4.23
C ARG A 47 -3.58 2.66 -5.39
N PRO A 48 -3.66 3.72 -6.20
CA PRO A 48 -4.57 3.77 -7.34
C PRO A 48 -4.30 2.61 -8.31
N ALA A 49 -5.36 1.89 -8.67
CA ALA A 49 -5.30 0.84 -9.69
C ALA A 49 -5.51 1.44 -11.09
N ALA A 50 -5.16 0.71 -12.14
CA ALA A 50 -5.46 1.13 -13.51
C ALA A 50 -6.98 1.40 -13.66
N GLY A 51 -7.34 2.63 -14.03
CA GLY A 51 -8.74 3.06 -14.18
C GLY A 51 -9.39 3.64 -12.92
N VAL A 52 -8.72 3.63 -11.77
CA VAL A 52 -9.18 4.31 -10.54
C VAL A 52 -8.27 5.49 -10.26
N GLU A 53 -8.76 6.70 -10.44
CA GLU A 53 -8.01 7.93 -10.17
C GLU A 53 -8.18 8.38 -8.72
N ALA A 54 -7.14 8.97 -8.14
CA ALA A 54 -7.24 9.61 -6.84
C ALA A 54 -7.92 10.97 -6.99
N VAL A 55 -9.02 11.20 -6.26
CA VAL A 55 -9.74 12.49 -6.26
C VAL A 55 -8.85 13.65 -5.82
N LEU A 56 -7.93 13.38 -4.89
CA LEU A 56 -6.96 14.34 -4.37
C LEU A 56 -5.57 13.89 -4.83
N GLY A 57 -5.03 14.57 -5.84
CA GLY A 57 -3.69 14.32 -6.35
C GLY A 57 -3.23 15.46 -7.26
N PRO A 58 -1.92 15.54 -7.56
CA PRO A 58 -1.47 16.32 -8.71
C PRO A 58 -2.16 15.76 -9.96
N VAL A 59 -2.54 16.62 -10.90
CA VAL A 59 -3.07 16.20 -12.21
C VAL A 59 -1.98 15.40 -12.90
N ALA A 60 -2.01 14.07 -12.75
CA ALA A 60 -1.00 13.19 -13.31
C ALA A 60 -1.38 12.92 -14.77
N GLU A 61 -0.52 13.35 -15.69
CA GLU A 61 -0.57 12.90 -17.07
C GLU A 61 -0.47 11.37 -17.08
N ARG A 62 -1.42 10.72 -17.76
CA ARG A 62 -1.64 9.26 -17.81
C ARG A 62 -0.37 8.44 -17.52
N ALA A 63 -0.22 7.99 -16.28
CA ALA A 63 0.76 6.97 -15.97
C ALA A 63 0.33 5.67 -16.68
N ALA A 64 1.26 5.06 -17.42
CA ALA A 64 1.03 3.82 -18.14
C ALA A 64 0.44 2.76 -17.21
N PRO A 65 -0.53 1.95 -17.69
CA PRO A 65 -1.22 0.98 -16.85
C PRO A 65 -0.21 0.00 -16.23
N CYS A 66 -0.22 -0.10 -14.91
CA CYS A 66 0.50 -1.16 -14.21
C CYS A 66 -0.13 -2.50 -14.60
N GLY A 67 0.58 -3.27 -15.44
CA GLY A 67 0.25 -4.66 -15.71
C GLY A 67 0.10 -5.41 -14.39
N ALA A 68 -0.95 -6.24 -14.30
CA ALA A 68 -1.26 -7.06 -13.14
C ALA A 68 0.02 -7.69 -12.55
N ASP A 69 0.33 -7.34 -11.31
CA ASP A 69 1.50 -7.81 -10.58
C ASP A 69 1.61 -9.34 -10.70
N ALA A 70 2.68 -9.82 -11.33
CA ALA A 70 2.91 -11.25 -11.54
C ALA A 70 2.97 -12.02 -10.20
N SER A 71 3.18 -11.33 -9.07
CA SER A 71 3.17 -11.90 -7.73
C SER A 71 1.77 -12.30 -7.28
N LEU A 72 0.72 -11.52 -7.60
CA LEU A 72 -0.67 -11.91 -7.28
C LEU A 72 -1.10 -13.15 -8.08
N LYS A 73 -0.66 -13.28 -9.33
CA LYS A 73 -0.90 -14.48 -10.15
C LYS A 73 -0.23 -15.73 -9.57
N ARG A 74 0.94 -15.58 -8.94
CA ARG A 74 1.65 -16.69 -8.28
C ARG A 74 0.94 -17.14 -7.00
N ILE A 75 0.46 -16.20 -6.19
CA ILE A 75 -0.26 -16.50 -4.95
C ILE A 75 -1.62 -17.12 -5.26
N ALA A 76 -2.35 -16.61 -6.27
CA ALA A 76 -3.62 -17.18 -6.73
C ALA A 76 -3.43 -18.61 -7.25
N ARG A 77 -2.43 -18.86 -8.10
CA ARG A 77 -2.16 -20.20 -8.65
C ARG A 77 -1.73 -21.23 -7.59
N ALA A 78 -1.05 -20.79 -6.52
CA ALA A 78 -0.67 -21.65 -5.40
C ALA A 78 -1.84 -21.97 -4.44
N ALA A 79 -2.91 -21.17 -4.48
CA ALA A 79 -4.15 -21.44 -3.74
C ALA A 79 -5.06 -22.43 -4.50
N GLU A 80 -5.01 -22.44 -5.83
CA GLU A 80 -5.82 -23.30 -6.71
C GLU A 80 -5.26 -24.73 -6.89
N SER A 81 -4.03 -25.00 -6.45
CA SER A 81 -3.39 -26.32 -6.54
C SER A 81 -3.50 -27.15 -5.24
N ARG A 82 -4.53 -26.92 -4.44
CA ARG A 82 -4.85 -27.68 -3.22
C ARG A 82 -6.23 -28.30 -3.30
#